data_AF-K1YMM4-F1
#
_entry.id   AF-K1YMM4-F1
#
_cell.length_a   1.000
_cell.length_b   1.000
_cell.length_c   1.000
_cell.angle_alpha   90.00
_cell.angle_beta   90.00
_cell.angle_gamma   90.00
#
_symmetry.space_group_name_H-M   'P 1'
#
loop_
_entity.id
_entity.type
_entity.pdbx_description
1 polymer ?
#
loop_
_entity_poly.entity_id
_entity_poly.type
_entity_poly.pdbx_seq_one_letter_code
_entity_poly.pdbx_strand_id
1 'polypeptide(L)' 'MTVKIFIKRKVQDKNVVELTMLLKRLRSLTLEQPGYISGETLNRIDKKDECMVVSTWRSVEDWNS' A
#
# COMPACT_ATOMS: atom_id res chain seq x y z
N MET A 1 -11.21 15.84 -5.04
CA MET A 1 -12.05 15.11 -4.07
C MET A 1 -11.19 13.99 -3.51
N THR A 2 -11.17 13.79 -2.19
CA THR A 2 -10.35 12.75 -1.56
C THR A 2 -10.69 11.37 -2.08
N VAL A 3 -9.67 10.56 -2.37
CA VAL A 3 -9.82 9.18 -2.85
C VAL A 3 -9.12 8.19 -1.93
N LYS A 4 -9.61 6.94 -1.92
CA LYS A 4 -8.92 5.81 -1.31
C LYS A 4 -8.53 4.81 -2.38
N ILE A 5 -7.27 4.41 -2.39
CA ILE A 5 -6.70 3.47 -3.35
C ILE A 5 -6.45 2.15 -2.62
N PHE A 6 -6.99 1.06 -3.18
CA PHE A 6 -6.90 -0.29 -2.64
C PHE A 6 -6.10 -1.16 -3.60
N ILE A 7 -4.92 -1.62 -3.18
CA ILE A 7 -4.06 -2.48 -3.98
C ILE A 7 -3.99 -3.85 -3.33
N LYS A 8 -4.71 -4.81 -3.91
CA LYS A 8 -4.65 -6.21 -3.51
C LYS A 8 -3.40 -6.85 -4.10
N ARG A 9 -2.64 -7.56 -3.26
CA ARG A 9 -1.44 -8.30 -3.67
C ARG A 9 -1.58 -9.76 -3.26
N LYS A 10 -1.09 -10.64 -4.12
CA LYS A 10 -0.90 -12.06 -3.82
C LYS A 10 0.59 -12.36 -3.90
N VAL A 11 1.17 -12.95 -2.86
CA VAL A 11 2.60 -13.22 -2.77
C VAL A 11 2.81 -14.65 -2.29
N GLN A 12 3.79 -15.35 -2.86
CA GLN A 12 4.18 -16.67 -2.35
C GLN A 12 4.75 -16.53 -0.94
N ASP A 13 4.46 -17.47 -0.03
CA ASP A 13 4.88 -17.41 1.38
C ASP A 13 6.39 -17.12 1.56
N LYS A 14 7.23 -17.71 0.69
CA LYS A 14 8.69 -17.50 0.70
C LYS A 14 9.13 -16.05 0.49
N ASN A 15 8.27 -15.21 -0.10
CA ASN A 15 8.55 -13.81 -0.46
C ASN A 15 7.90 -12.80 0.51
N VAL A 16 7.16 -13.25 1.54
CA VAL A 16 6.41 -12.35 2.45
C VAL A 16 7.33 -11.39 3.20
N VAL A 17 8.49 -11.87 3.66
CA VAL A 17 9.47 -11.05 4.38
C VAL A 17 10.05 -9.97 3.48
N GLU A 18 10.48 -10.34 2.27
CA GLU A 18 11.01 -9.41 1.28
C GLU A 18 9.97 -8.37 0.87
N LEU A 19 8.73 -8.80 0.58
CA LEU A 19 7.62 -7.90 0.29
C LEU A 19 7.40 -6.90 1.43
N THR A 20 7.44 -7.36 2.68
CA THR A 20 7.27 -6.48 3.85
C THR A 20 8.36 -5.40 3.91
N MET A 21 9.60 -5.74 3.60
CA MET A 21 10.70 -4.76 3.52
C MET A 21 10.48 -3.76 2.38
N LEU A 22 10.09 -4.23 1.19
CA LEU A 22 9.81 -3.38 0.05
C LEU A 22 8.63 -2.42 0.32
N LEU A 23 7.57 -2.90 0.97
CA LEU A 23 6.42 -2.07 1.34
C LEU A 23 6.78 -1.01 2.40
N LYS A 24 7.66 -1.33 3.35
CA LYS A 24 8.19 -0.34 4.30
C LYS A 24 8.95 0.77 3.57
N ARG A 25 9.84 0.41 2.63
CA ARG A 25 10.58 1.38 1.82
C ARG A 25 9.66 2.23 0.95
N LEU A 26 8.69 1.60 0.29
CA LEU A 26 7.69 2.30 -0.52
C LEU A 26 6.93 3.32 0.32
N ARG A 27 6.49 2.94 1.53
CA ARG A 27 5.75 3.84 2.42
C ARG A 27 6.58 5.07 2.83
N SER A 28 7.89 4.92 3.06
CA SER A 28 8.76 6.08 3.29
C SER A 28 8.75 7.06 2.11
N LEU A 29 8.80 6.55 0.88
CA LEU A 29 8.76 7.37 -0.33
C LEU A 29 7.38 8.01 -0.56
N THR A 30 6.29 7.31 -0.19
CA THR A 30 4.92 7.82 -0.34
C THR A 30 4.62 8.97 0.61
N LEU A 31 5.23 8.99 1.81
CA LEU A 31 5.05 10.07 2.78
C LEU A 31 5.49 11.44 2.24
N GLU A 32 6.42 11.46 1.30
CA GLU A 32 6.94 12.67 0.67
C GLU A 32 6.14 13.09 -0.59
N GLN A 33 5.19 12.26 -1.04
CA GLN A 33 4.41 12.57 -2.23
C GLN A 33 3.37 13.67 -1.94
N PRO A 34 3.29 14.71 -2.77
CA PRO A 34 2.22 15.69 -2.70
C PRO A 34 0.85 15.02 -2.72
N GLY A 35 -0.05 15.48 -1.86
CA GLY A 35 -1.42 14.98 -1.83
C GLY A 35 -1.62 13.64 -1.13
N TYR A 36 -0.56 12.93 -0.73
CA TYR A 36 -0.70 11.78 0.18
C TYR A 36 -1.23 12.24 1.54
N ILE A 37 -2.15 11.46 2.13
CA ILE A 37 -2.75 11.75 3.43
C ILE A 37 -2.40 10.67 4.46
N SER A 38 -2.66 9.40 4.14
CA SER A 38 -2.45 8.28 5.06
C SER A 38 -2.43 6.96 4.32
N GLY A 39 -1.95 5.91 5.00
CA GLY A 39 -1.92 4.57 4.43
C GLY A 39 -1.66 3.50 5.46
N GLU A 40 -2.14 2.30 5.15
CA GLU A 40 -2.09 1.11 5.98
C GLU A 40 -1.83 -0.12 5.11
N THR A 41 -1.31 -1.18 5.73
CA THR A 41 -1.11 -2.47 5.09
C THR A 41 -1.79 -3.53 5.95
N LEU A 42 -2.74 -4.23 5.36
CA LEU A 42 -3.54 -5.26 6.00
C LEU A 42 -3.12 -6.62 5.46
N ASN A 43 -2.77 -7.55 6.34
CA ASN A 43 -2.55 -8.94 5.98
C ASN A 43 -3.84 -9.71 6.19
N ARG A 44 -4.15 -10.60 5.25
CA ARG A 44 -5.35 -11.42 5.33
C ARG A 44 -5.11 -12.59 6.27
N ILE A 45 -6.06 -12.85 7.18
CA ILE A 45 -5.92 -13.85 8.25
C ILE A 45 -6.19 -15.26 7.72
N ASP A 46 -7.19 -15.43 6.86
CA ASP A 46 -7.58 -16.72 6.27
C ASP A 46 -6.71 -17.13 5.07
N LYS A 47 -6.03 -16.17 4.43
CA LYS A 47 -5.15 -16.40 3.27
C LYS A 47 -3.84 -15.66 3.45
N LYS A 48 -2.84 -16.36 3.98
CA LYS A 48 -1.53 -15.78 4.34
C LYS A 48 -0.73 -15.28 3.14
N ASP A 49 -1.09 -15.75 1.94
CA ASP A 49 -0.51 -15.31 0.67
C ASP A 49 -1.15 -14.02 0.12
N GLU A 50 -2.11 -13.42 0.82
CA GLU A 50 -2.77 -12.17 0.40
C GLU A 50 -2.54 -11.01 1.38
N CYS A 51 -2.28 -9.82 0.83
CA CYS A 51 -2.31 -8.57 1.58
C CYS A 51 -2.98 -7.45 0.78
N MET A 52 -3.42 -6.42 1.49
CA MET A 52 -4.03 -5.21 0.93
C MET A 52 -3.25 -4.00 1.40
N VAL A 53 -2.80 -3.18 0.45
CA VAL A 53 -2.28 -1.85 0.76
C VAL A 53 -3.39 -0.85 0.49
N VAL A 54 -3.74 -0.07 1.51
CA VAL A 54 -4.76 0.98 1.42
C VAL A 54 -4.08 2.32 1.62
N SER A 55 -4.36 3.28 0.75
CA SER A 55 -3.85 4.66 0.88
C SER A 55 -4.94 5.68 0.61
N THR A 56 -4.85 6.83 1.25
CA THR A 56 -5.77 7.96 1.10
C THR A 56 -5.01 9.14 0.51
N TRP A 57 -5.59 9.74 -0.54
CA TRP A 57 -4.99 10.85 -1.29
C TRP A 57 -5.99 12.00 -1.41
N ARG A 58 -5.49 13.24 -1.50
CA ARG A 58 -6.33 14.45 -1.63
C ARG A 58 -7.13 14.46 -2.93
N SER A 59 -6.60 13.83 -3.99
CA SER A 59 -7.24 13.73 -5.29
C SER A 59 -6.77 12.49 -6.05
N VAL A 60 -7.46 12.14 -7.14
CA VAL A 60 -7.01 11.03 -8.01
C VAL A 60 -5.82 11.46 -8.85
N GLU A 61 -5.71 12.76 -9.13
CA GLU A 61 -4.59 13.37 -9.83
C GLU A 61 -3.30 13.22 -9.02
N ASP A 62 -3.33 13.48 -7.70
CA ASP A 62 -2.18 13.29 -6.80
C ASP A 62 -1.70 11.83 -6.75
N TRP A 63 -2.59 10.85 -6.99
CA TRP A 63 -2.22 9.44 -7.05
C TRP A 63 -1.57 9.05 -8.40
N ASN A 64 -1.98 9.70 -9.48
CA ASN A 64 -1.55 9.36 -10.84
C ASN A 64 -0.29 10.10 -11.32
N SER A 65 0.14 11.13 -10.59
CA SER A 65 1.37 11.91 -10.83
C SER A 65 2.63 11.18 -10.35
#